data_AF-A0A956L9M2-F1
#
_entry.id   AF-A0A956L9M2-F1
#
_cell.length_a   1.000
_cell.length_b   1.000
_cell.length_c   1.000
_cell.angle_alpha   90.00
_cell.angle_beta   90.00
_cell.angle_gamma   90.00
#
_symmetry.space_group_name_H-M   'P 1'
#
loop_
_entity.id
_entity.type
_entity.pdbx_description
1 polymer ?
#
loop_
_entity_poly.entity_id
_entity_poly.type
_entity_poly.pdbx_seq_one_letter_code
_entity_poly.pdbx_strand_id
1 'polypeptide(L)'
;MRLKCFSIPALDPDASSEEVSAFLAGRRILAIDRQFVEDGAASYWAICVTYQPGEPGDTAAMARRPKVDYREVLSEEDFAVFAKLRALRKQLSDREKVPAYALFTNEQLATMVRDRVHDTKAL
;
A
#
# COMPACT_ATOMS: atom_id res chain seq x y z
N MET A 1 -2.21 -7.82 -13.33
CA MET A 1 -1.06 -7.98 -12.40
C MET A 1 0.15 -8.44 -13.20
N ARG A 2 1.35 -8.04 -12.81
CA ARG A 2 2.61 -8.45 -13.45
C ARG A 2 3.64 -8.83 -12.39
N LEU A 3 4.58 -9.68 -12.78
CA LEU A 3 5.69 -10.13 -11.95
C LEU A 3 7.00 -9.63 -12.58
N LYS A 4 7.90 -9.08 -11.77
CA LYS A 4 9.29 -8.80 -12.16
C LYS A 4 10.23 -9.34 -11.08
N CYS A 5 11.25 -10.07 -11.51
CA CYS A 5 12.28 -10.62 -10.62
C CYS A 5 13.59 -9.84 -10.79
N PHE A 6 14.32 -9.68 -9.69
CA PHE A 6 15.62 -9.02 -9.63
C PHE A 6 16.62 -9.90 -8.88
N SER A 7 17.89 -9.79 -9.25
CA SER A 7 19.02 -10.41 -8.56
C SER A 7 19.97 -9.30 -8.11
N ILE A 8 20.09 -9.08 -6.80
CA ILE A 8 21.00 -8.08 -6.23
C ILE A 8 22.24 -8.80 -5.68
N PRO A 9 23.44 -8.58 -6.26
CA PRO A 9 24.67 -9.14 -5.70
C PRO A 9 24.87 -8.72 -4.25
N ALA A 10 25.28 -9.65 -3.38
CA ALA A 10 25.45 -9.37 -1.96
C ALA A 10 26.71 -8.53 -1.67
N LEU A 11 27.73 -8.62 -2.53
CA LEU A 11 29.01 -7.93 -2.36
C LEU A 11 29.07 -6.56 -3.05
N ASP A 12 28.27 -6.33 -4.09
CA ASP A 12 28.21 -5.08 -4.84
C ASP A 12 26.75 -4.76 -5.25
N PRO A 13 25.92 -4.33 -4.29
CA PRO A 13 24.48 -4.19 -4.52
C PRO A 13 24.10 -2.87 -5.20
N ASP A 14 24.98 -1.85 -5.24
CA ASP A 14 24.58 -0.45 -5.42
C ASP A 14 23.76 -0.21 -6.71
N ALA A 15 24.28 -0.64 -7.86
CA ALA A 15 23.58 -0.46 -9.14
C ALA A 15 22.26 -1.26 -9.21
N SER A 16 22.23 -2.48 -8.67
CA SER A 16 21.04 -3.34 -8.67
C SER A 16 19.98 -2.84 -7.67
N SER A 17 20.43 -2.28 -6.54
CA SER A 17 19.59 -1.68 -5.51
C SER A 17 18.93 -0.39 -6.01
N GLU A 18 19.66 0.44 -6.76
CA GLU A 18 19.11 1.62 -7.41
C GLU A 18 18.04 1.28 -8.44
N GLU A 19 18.26 0.26 -9.29
CA GLU A 19 17.25 -0.19 -10.26
C GLU A 19 15.97 -0.66 -9.57
N VAL A 20 16.13 -1.47 -8.52
CA VAL A 20 14.99 -1.98 -7.73
C VAL A 20 14.26 -0.81 -7.07
N SER A 21 14.98 0.12 -6.46
CA SER A 21 14.40 1.31 -5.81
C SER A 21 13.62 2.18 -6.81
N ALA A 22 14.18 2.44 -7.98
CA ALA A 22 13.51 3.18 -9.05
C ALA A 22 12.25 2.46 -9.55
N PHE A 23 12.30 1.13 -9.69
CA PHE A 23 11.16 0.32 -10.09
C PHE A 23 10.03 0.35 -9.05
N LEU A 24 10.37 0.24 -7.77
CA LEU A 24 9.41 0.28 -6.67
C LEU A 24 8.76 1.67 -6.53
N ALA A 25 9.54 2.74 -6.73
CA ALA A 25 9.04 4.11 -6.63
C ALA A 25 8.01 4.45 -7.72
N GLY A 26 8.15 3.88 -8.93
CA GLY A 26 7.33 4.22 -10.08
C GLY A 26 6.03 3.41 -10.24
N ARG A 27 5.78 2.40 -9.40
CA ARG A 27 4.70 1.42 -9.63
C ARG A 27 3.95 1.05 -8.36
N ARG A 28 2.67 0.72 -8.49
CA ARG A 28 1.87 0.19 -7.39
C ARG A 28 2.28 -1.26 -7.11
N ILE A 29 2.93 -1.48 -5.98
CA ILE A 29 3.41 -2.79 -5.54
C ILE A 29 2.30 -3.51 -4.78
N LEU A 30 2.09 -4.79 -5.12
CA LEU A 30 1.08 -5.65 -4.53
C LEU A 30 1.70 -6.63 -3.53
N ALA A 31 2.88 -7.17 -3.86
CA ALA A 31 3.65 -8.05 -2.98
C ALA A 31 5.14 -8.02 -3.34
N ILE A 32 6.00 -8.26 -2.35
CA ILE A 32 7.44 -8.46 -2.54
C ILE A 32 7.83 -9.73 -1.80
N ASP A 33 8.41 -10.68 -2.52
CA ASP A 33 9.09 -11.86 -1.98
C ASP A 33 10.61 -11.67 -2.11
N ARG A 34 11.37 -12.15 -1.12
CA ARG A 34 12.83 -12.05 -1.09
C ARG A 34 13.44 -13.34 -0.57
N GLN A 35 14.43 -13.83 -1.29
CA GLN A 35 15.20 -15.00 -0.91
C GLN A 35 16.69 -14.71 -1.06
N PHE A 36 17.47 -15.08 -0.05
CA PHE A 36 18.92 -15.03 -0.14
C PHE A 36 19.43 -16.34 -0.73
N VAL A 37 20.30 -16.24 -1.74
CA VAL A 37 21.00 -17.37 -2.34
C VAL A 37 22.46 -17.27 -1.95
N GLU A 38 22.90 -18.21 -1.12
CA GLU A 38 24.26 -18.30 -0.63
C GLU A 38 25.13 -19.08 -1.64
N ASP A 39 26.03 -18.37 -2.30
CA ASP A 39 26.97 -18.92 -3.29
C ASP A 39 28.35 -18.24 -3.16
N GLY A 40 28.79 -18.03 -1.92
CA GLY A 40 30.06 -17.38 -1.61
C GLY A 40 30.20 -16.00 -2.26
N ALA A 41 31.22 -15.82 -3.10
CA ALA A 41 31.46 -14.56 -3.81
C ALA A 41 30.38 -14.22 -4.86
N ALA A 42 29.59 -15.20 -5.27
CA ALA A 42 28.46 -15.01 -6.18
C ALA A 42 27.11 -14.90 -5.44
N SER A 43 27.10 -14.81 -4.10
CA SER A 43 25.85 -14.71 -3.33
C SER A 43 25.01 -13.51 -3.75
N TYR A 44 23.70 -13.69 -3.80
CA TYR A 44 22.78 -12.64 -4.24
C TYR A 44 21.41 -12.75 -3.56
N TRP A 45 20.69 -11.64 -3.54
CA TRP A 45 19.28 -11.58 -3.17
C TRP A 45 18.41 -11.71 -4.40
N ALA A 46 17.58 -12.74 -4.44
CA ALA A 46 16.48 -12.86 -5.39
C ALA A 46 15.27 -12.11 -4.84
N ILE A 47 14.76 -11.13 -5.58
CA ILE A 47 13.58 -10.35 -5.21
C ILE A 47 12.52 -10.53 -6.29
N CYS A 48 11.34 -11.02 -5.91
CA CYS A 48 10.19 -11.12 -6.80
C CYS A 48 9.14 -10.07 -6.42
N VAL A 49 8.85 -9.16 -7.35
CA VAL A 49 7.92 -8.06 -7.13
C VAL A 49 6.67 -8.30 -7.97
N THR A 50 5.53 -8.44 -7.31
CA THR A 50 4.21 -8.42 -7.95
C THR A 50 3.68 -7.00 -7.93
N TYR A 51 3.32 -6.46 -9.10
CA TYR A 51 2.89 -5.08 -9.25
C TYR A 51 1.70 -4.95 -10.19
N GLN A 52 0.98 -3.84 -10.05
CA GLN A 52 -0.10 -3.50 -10.96
C GLN A 52 0.47 -2.75 -12.17
N PRO A 53 0.14 -3.14 -13.42
CA PRO A 53 0.51 -2.37 -14.59
C PRO A 53 -0.23 -1.03 -14.57
N GLY A 54 0.54 0.06 -14.50
CA GLY A 54 0.13 1.45 -14.61
C GLY A 54 1.30 2.25 -15.17
N GLU A 55 1.05 3.42 -15.74
CA GLU A 55 2.10 4.28 -16.27
C GLU A 55 3.02 4.78 -15.14
N PRO A 56 4.33 4.91 -15.39
CA PRO A 56 5.26 5.46 -14.40
C PRO A 56 4.86 6.91 -14.09
N GLY A 57 4.26 7.11 -12.90
CA GLY A 57 3.65 8.39 -12.50
C GLY A 57 2.41 8.23 -11.62
N ASP A 58 1.74 7.07 -11.70
CA ASP A 58 0.52 6.79 -10.91
C ASP A 58 0.81 6.75 -9.39
N THR A 59 2.04 6.38 -9.00
CA THR A 59 2.50 6.45 -7.61
C THR A 59 2.77 7.87 -7.13
N ALA A 60 3.30 8.74 -7.99
CA ALA A 60 3.51 10.15 -7.68
C ALA A 60 2.18 10.91 -7.53
N ALA A 61 1.14 10.53 -8.30
CA ALA A 61 -0.22 11.03 -8.12
C ALA A 61 -0.80 10.65 -6.75
N MET A 62 -0.45 9.48 -6.20
CA MET A 62 -0.89 9.02 -4.88
C MET A 62 -0.09 9.64 -3.72
N ALA A 63 1.23 9.81 -3.88
CA ALA A 63 2.09 10.49 -2.89
C ALA A 63 1.76 11.99 -2.76
N ARG A 64 1.14 12.58 -3.78
CA ARG A 64 0.68 13.97 -3.80
C ARG A 64 -0.79 14.15 -3.45
N ARG A 65 -1.53 13.10 -3.06
CA ARG A 65 -2.90 13.33 -2.57
C ARG A 65 -2.80 14.18 -1.30
N PRO A 66 -3.29 15.44 -1.32
CA PRO A 66 -3.24 16.30 -0.16
C PRO A 66 -3.89 15.55 1.00
N LYS A 67 -3.27 15.63 2.18
CA LYS A 67 -3.80 15.04 3.40
C LYS A 67 -5.18 15.65 3.64
N VAL A 68 -6.22 14.92 3.24
CA VAL A 68 -7.60 15.37 3.31
C VAL A 68 -7.92 15.59 4.79
N ASP A 69 -8.23 16.83 5.17
CA ASP A 69 -8.81 17.10 6.47
C ASP A 69 -10.29 16.74 6.40
N TYR A 70 -10.60 15.50 6.80
CA TYR A 70 -11.96 14.98 6.79
C TYR A 70 -12.91 15.75 7.71
N ARG A 71 -12.41 16.66 8.58
CA ARG A 71 -13.24 17.58 9.36
C ARG A 71 -13.80 18.74 8.52
N GLU A 72 -13.10 19.12 7.44
CA GLU A 72 -13.56 20.18 6.54
C GLU A 72 -14.44 19.63 5.41
N VAL A 73 -14.30 18.34 5.09
CA VAL A 73 -14.97 17.69 3.95
C VAL A 73 -16.25 16.94 4.35
N LEU A 74 -16.37 16.48 5.60
CA LEU A 74 -17.56 15.78 6.10
C LEU A 74 -18.42 16.74 6.94
N SER A 75 -19.74 16.61 6.81
CA SER A 75 -20.66 17.26 7.74
C SER A 75 -20.44 16.75 9.17
N GLU A 76 -20.89 17.49 10.19
CA GLU A 76 -20.73 17.08 11.59
C GLU A 76 -21.37 15.71 11.89
N GLU A 77 -22.52 15.43 11.26
CA GLU A 77 -23.21 14.13 11.35
C GLU A 77 -22.39 13.01 10.69
N ASP A 78 -21.87 13.25 9.48
CA ASP A 78 -21.04 12.30 8.75
C ASP A 78 -19.72 12.03 9.48
N PHE A 79 -19.12 13.07 10.06
CA PHE A 79 -17.89 12.93 10.84
C PHE A 79 -18.10 12.05 12.08
N ALA A 80 -19.25 12.14 12.74
CA ALA A 80 -19.58 11.26 13.87
C ALA A 80 -19.64 9.78 13.46
N VAL A 81 -20.20 9.47 12.27
CA VAL A 81 -20.20 8.10 11.71
C VAL A 81 -18.78 7.67 11.33
N PHE A 82 -18.02 8.54 10.68
CA PHE A 82 -16.61 8.29 10.32
C PHE A 82 -15.75 7.97 11.55
N ALA A 83 -15.93 8.71 12.65
CA ALA A 83 -15.22 8.47 13.90
C ALA A 83 -15.54 7.09 14.50
N LYS A 84 -16.81 6.67 14.46
CA LYS A 84 -17.24 5.33 14.89
C LYS A 84 -16.62 4.24 14.02
N LEU A 85 -16.62 4.39 12.69
CA LEU A 85 -16.00 3.44 11.76
C LEU A 85 -14.49 3.31 12.01
N ARG A 86 -13.81 4.43 12.27
CA ARG A 86 -12.38 4.44 12.56
C ARG A 86 -12.06 3.71 13.89
N ALA A 87 -12.92 3.87 14.90
CA ALA A 87 -12.80 3.14 16.16
C ALA A 87 -13.03 1.64 15.97
N LEU A 88 -14.07 1.25 15.22
CA LEU A 88 -14.36 -0.15 14.89
C LEU A 88 -13.21 -0.79 14.11
N ARG A 89 -12.67 -0.09 13.11
CA ARG A 89 -11.51 -0.57 12.33
C ARG A 89 -10.30 -0.82 13.22
N LYS A 90 -10.06 0.04 14.22
CA LYS A 90 -8.98 -0.16 15.19
C LYS A 90 -9.20 -1.44 16.01
N GLN A 91 -10.41 -1.64 16.53
CA GLN A 91 -10.73 -2.85 17.28
C GLN A 91 -10.52 -4.13 16.44
N LEU A 92 -10.94 -4.10 15.17
CA LEU A 92 -10.72 -5.21 14.25
C LEU A 92 -9.24 -5.41 13.93
N SER A 93 -8.49 -4.34 13.69
CA SER A 93 -7.06 -4.43 13.39
C SER A 93 -6.27 -5.01 14.55
N ASP A 94 -6.61 -4.61 15.77
CA ASP A 94 -5.99 -5.11 17.00
C ASP A 94 -6.33 -6.59 17.23
N ARG A 95 -7.59 -6.99 16.96
CA ARG A 95 -8.05 -8.39 17.09
C ARG A 95 -7.38 -9.32 16.08
N GLU A 96 -7.32 -8.92 14.82
CA GLU A 96 -6.75 -9.72 13.73
C GLU A 96 -5.22 -9.60 13.63
N LYS A 97 -4.59 -8.74 14.46
CA LYS A 97 -3.15 -8.43 14.45
C LYS A 97 -2.63 -7.97 13.09
N VAL A 98 -3.45 -7.23 12.35
CA VAL A 98 -3.08 -6.61 11.07
C VAL A 98 -3.07 -5.09 11.21
N PRO A 99 -2.28 -4.36 10.40
CA PRO A 99 -2.34 -2.90 10.41
C PRO A 99 -3.73 -2.39 10.00
N ALA A 100 -4.24 -1.34 10.66
CA ALA A 100 -5.60 -0.83 10.40
C ALA A 100 -5.85 -0.42 8.93
N TYR A 101 -4.82 0.08 8.23
CA TYR A 101 -4.93 0.42 6.81
C TYR A 101 -5.11 -0.80 5.90
N ALA A 102 -4.75 -2.00 6.36
CA ALA A 102 -4.93 -3.25 5.63
C ALA A 102 -6.39 -3.70 5.64
N LEU A 103 -7.19 -3.27 6.62
CA LEU A 103 -8.64 -3.47 6.63
C LEU A 103 -9.33 -2.46 5.72
N PHE A 104 -9.16 -1.16 6.01
CA PHE A 104 -9.68 -0.07 5.19
C PHE A 104 -8.80 1.16 5.37
N THR A 105 -8.59 1.96 4.33
CA THR A 105 -7.92 3.27 4.44
C THR A 105 -8.88 4.34 4.98
N ASN A 106 -8.35 5.48 5.44
CA ASN A 106 -9.21 6.59 5.87
C ASN A 106 -10.07 7.13 4.71
N GLU A 107 -9.53 7.09 3.48
CA GLU A 107 -10.26 7.53 2.29
C GLU A 107 -11.45 6.61 2.02
N GLN A 108 -11.25 5.30 2.08
CA GLN A 108 -12.35 4.33 1.92
C GLN A 108 -13.43 4.51 2.98
N LEU A 109 -13.05 4.69 4.26
CA LEU A 109 -14.02 4.97 5.32
C LEU A 109 -14.79 6.27 5.08
N ALA A 110 -14.14 7.32 4.57
CA ALA A 110 -14.80 8.58 4.27
C ALA A 110 -15.75 8.47 3.08
N THR A 111 -15.40 7.70 2.05
CA THR A 111 -16.28 7.37 0.92
C THR A 111 -17.51 6.60 1.38
N MET A 112 -17.35 5.59 2.24
CA MET A 112 -18.48 4.82 2.79
C MET A 112 -19.50 5.71 3.50
N VAL A 113 -19.02 6.72 4.24
CA VAL A 113 -19.89 7.68 4.93
C VAL A 113 -20.55 8.62 3.95
N ARG A 114 -19.79 9.21 3.03
CA ARG A 114 -20.28 10.16 2.03
C ARG A 114 -21.36 9.54 1.14
N ASP A 115 -21.12 8.33 0.68
CA ASP A 115 -22.00 7.61 -0.25
C ASP A 115 -23.09 6.84 0.51
N ARG A 116 -23.12 6.94 1.85
CA ARG A 116 -24.07 6.25 2.74
C ARG A 116 -24.19 4.78 2.41
N VAL A 117 -23.05 4.11 2.30
CA VAL A 117 -22.98 2.70 1.93
C VAL A 117 -23.55 1.86 3.09
N HIS A 118 -24.68 1.21 2.82
CA HIS A 118 -25.36 0.34 3.78
C HIS A 118 -25.40 -1.13 3.33
N ASP A 119 -24.92 -1.43 2.11
CA ASP A 119 -24.89 -2.76 1.54
C ASP A 119 -23.45 -3.15 1.16
N THR A 120 -23.10 -4.40 1.49
CA THR A 120 -21.86 -5.05 1.07
C THR A 120 -21.62 -5.08 -0.43
N LYS A 121 -22.67 -4.98 -1.27
CA LYS A 121 -22.53 -4.91 -2.73
C LYS A 121 -22.02 -3.57 -3.26
N ALA A 122 -22.05 -2.53 -2.42
CA ALA A 122 -21.62 -1.18 -2.77
C ALA A 122 -20.21 -0.85 -2.24
N LEU A 123 -19.48 -1.86 -1.75
CA LEU A 123 -18.07 -1.81 -1.31
C LEU A 123 -17.15 -2.36 -2.40
#